data_AF-A0A7V3I3X9-F1
#
_entry.id   AF-A0A7V3I3X9-F1
#
_cell.length_a   1.000
_cell.length_b   1.000
_cell.length_c   1.000
_cell.angle_alpha   90.00
_cell.angle_beta   90.00
_cell.angle_gamma   90.00
#
_symmetry.space_group_name_H-M   'P 1'
#
loop_
_entity.id
_entity.type
_entity.pdbx_description
1 polymer ?
#
loop_
_entity_poly.entity_id
_entity_poly.type
_entity_poly.pdbx_seq_one_letter_code
_entity_poly.pdbx_strand_id
1 'polypeptide(L)'
;STNYRVRIASLGQMGRNGVITRQTYAEGVLLESSNAETWTPLNGSDLNMRIYGYDFAASGEIRFQQITGVQFSDLNLDEYSAIPQGTGITWEYSTDAGATWDAIVPAEEERLPNIATRVLVRARLTSSAPNDTPALNYKDVNLIGYLNDVEGTYISRENELTQGVESTKVYAEMNIPSGCSINWFASNNGGETWEPMTLDTTREVDQTWTEYVFLRTFTNPTGNRVRYKVVMTGNNLIYPRIHSLGATLS
;
A
#
# COMPACT_ATOMS: atom_id res chain seq x y z
N SER A 1 20.67 30.30 -35.02
CA SER A 1 20.62 28.83 -34.89
C SER A 1 19.93 28.28 -36.14
N THR A 2 20.66 27.61 -37.04
CA THR A 2 20.17 27.11 -38.34
C THR A 2 19.70 25.66 -38.31
N ASN A 3 19.75 25.01 -37.14
CA ASN A 3 19.53 23.57 -37.02
C ASN A 3 18.07 23.17 -36.82
N TYR A 4 17.16 24.13 -36.65
CA TYR A 4 15.74 23.85 -36.47
C TYR A 4 14.94 24.60 -37.53
N ARG A 5 14.13 23.84 -38.28
CA ARG A 5 13.21 24.37 -39.28
C ARG A 5 11.81 24.01 -38.86
N VAL A 6 10.97 25.02 -38.71
CA VAL A 6 9.52 24.85 -38.62
C VAL A 6 8.92 24.90 -40.01
N ARG A 7 7.79 24.21 -40.22
CA ARG A 7 7.06 24.26 -41.48
C ARG A 7 5.77 25.03 -41.27
N ILE A 8 5.39 25.83 -42.25
CA ILE A 8 4.17 26.63 -42.23
C ILE A 8 3.25 26.12 -43.33
N ALA A 9 1.96 26.04 -43.02
CA ALA A 9 0.90 25.74 -43.97
C ALA A 9 0.07 27.01 -44.20
N SER A 10 0.03 27.50 -45.44
CA SER A 10 -0.63 28.77 -45.78
C SER A 10 -1.80 28.56 -46.74
N LEU A 11 -2.86 29.34 -46.57
CA LEU A 11 -4.00 29.37 -47.48
C LEU A 11 -3.55 29.61 -48.93
N GLY A 12 -4.13 28.86 -49.87
CA GLY A 12 -3.82 28.94 -51.30
C GLY A 12 -2.56 28.17 -51.72
N GLN A 13 -1.74 27.67 -50.78
CA GLN A 13 -0.56 26.86 -51.09
C GLN A 13 -0.90 25.36 -51.18
N MET A 14 -0.01 24.59 -51.83
CA MET A 14 -0.14 23.15 -51.96
C MET A 14 0.21 22.44 -50.64
N GLY A 15 -0.77 21.79 -50.02
CA GLY A 15 -0.59 20.93 -48.84
C GLY A 15 -0.48 19.44 -49.18
N ARG A 16 -0.34 18.61 -48.15
CA ARG A 16 -0.22 17.13 -48.29
C ARG A 16 -1.42 16.50 -49.01
N ASN A 17 -2.62 17.05 -48.82
CA ASN A 17 -3.88 16.50 -49.32
C ASN A 17 -4.54 17.39 -50.39
N GLY A 18 -3.80 18.30 -51.03
CA GLY A 18 -4.35 19.27 -51.97
C GLY A 18 -4.17 20.72 -51.54
N VAL A 19 -4.79 21.65 -52.27
CA VAL A 19 -4.68 23.09 -52.01
C VAL A 19 -5.31 23.39 -50.66
N ILE A 20 -4.62 24.16 -49.83
CA ILE A 20 -5.11 24.54 -48.50
C ILE A 20 -6.16 25.64 -48.69
N THR A 21 -7.42 25.31 -48.45
CA THR A 21 -8.56 26.23 -48.66
C THR A 21 -9.13 26.80 -47.37
N ARG A 22 -8.71 26.28 -46.21
CA ARG A 22 -9.11 26.77 -44.88
C ARG A 22 -8.01 26.52 -43.85
N GLN A 23 -7.99 27.33 -42.79
CA GLN A 23 -7.21 27.05 -41.58
C GLN A 23 -7.93 26.00 -40.72
N THR A 24 -7.15 25.16 -40.04
CA THR A 24 -7.69 24.04 -39.24
C THR A 24 -7.80 24.41 -37.76
N TYR A 25 -6.93 25.30 -37.28
CA TYR A 25 -6.93 25.76 -35.89
C TYR A 25 -7.76 27.04 -35.78
N ALA A 26 -8.75 27.03 -34.88
CA ALA A 26 -9.63 28.18 -34.66
C ALA A 26 -9.03 29.19 -33.67
N GLU A 27 -8.02 28.78 -32.90
CA GLU A 27 -7.39 29.57 -31.85
C GLU A 27 -5.88 29.67 -32.08
N GLY A 28 -5.32 30.86 -31.85
CA GLY A 28 -3.91 31.19 -32.08
C GLY A 28 -3.66 31.83 -33.45
N VAL A 29 -2.82 32.87 -33.48
CA VAL A 29 -2.34 33.52 -34.71
C VAL A 29 -0.83 33.34 -34.78
N LEU A 30 -0.33 32.77 -35.87
CA LEU A 30 1.10 32.68 -36.10
C LEU A 30 1.67 34.09 -36.28
N LEU A 31 2.74 34.43 -35.57
CA LEU A 31 3.42 35.71 -35.70
C LEU A 31 4.81 35.47 -36.30
N GLU A 32 5.23 36.37 -37.18
CA GLU A 32 6.61 36.43 -37.65
C GLU A 32 7.30 37.71 -37.20
N SER A 33 8.60 37.63 -36.97
CA SER A 33 9.45 38.77 -36.68
C SER A 33 10.87 38.49 -37.16
N SER A 34 11.47 39.46 -37.84
CA SER A 34 12.87 39.39 -38.25
C SER A 34 13.83 39.84 -37.15
N ASN A 35 13.34 40.56 -36.14
CA ASN A 35 14.14 41.15 -35.06
C ASN A 35 13.68 40.76 -33.64
N ALA A 36 12.62 39.97 -33.51
CA ALA A 36 11.97 39.58 -32.25
C ALA A 36 11.40 40.75 -31.40
N GLU A 37 11.30 41.96 -31.95
CA GLU A 37 10.75 43.14 -31.27
C GLU A 37 9.40 43.55 -31.85
N THR A 38 9.30 43.60 -33.18
CA THR A 38 8.06 43.90 -33.88
C THR A 38 7.50 42.62 -34.48
N TRP A 39 6.27 42.27 -34.10
CA TRP A 39 5.62 41.03 -34.50
C TRP A 39 4.49 41.32 -35.50
N THR A 40 4.51 40.61 -36.63
CA THR A 40 3.48 40.74 -37.67
C THR A 40 2.61 39.48 -37.70
N PRO A 41 1.27 39.60 -37.66
CA PRO A 41 0.38 38.46 -37.71
C PRO A 41 0.28 37.87 -39.11
N LEU A 42 0.43 36.54 -39.19
CA LEU A 42 0.23 35.73 -40.38
C LEU A 42 -1.16 35.08 -40.36
N ASN A 43 -2.19 35.90 -40.57
CA ASN A 43 -3.60 35.50 -40.42
C ASN A 43 -4.09 34.38 -41.36
N GLY A 44 -3.28 33.98 -42.36
CA GLY A 44 -3.63 32.89 -43.28
C GLY A 44 -2.66 31.71 -43.22
N SER A 45 -1.88 31.60 -42.15
CA SER A 45 -0.83 30.58 -42.02
C SER A 45 -0.78 29.97 -40.62
N ASP A 46 -0.64 28.65 -40.57
CA ASP A 46 -0.52 27.88 -39.33
C ASP A 46 0.79 27.09 -39.29
N LEU A 47 1.26 26.76 -38.08
CA LEU A 47 2.35 25.81 -37.92
C LEU A 47 1.91 24.42 -38.42
N ASN A 48 2.72 23.82 -39.29
CA ASN A 48 2.53 22.44 -39.71
C ASN A 48 3.18 21.51 -38.70
N MET A 49 2.38 20.59 -38.16
CA MET A 49 2.83 19.58 -37.21
C MET A 49 2.58 18.19 -37.77
N ARG A 50 3.48 17.26 -37.42
CA ARG A 50 3.26 15.83 -37.57
C ARG A 50 3.31 15.19 -36.20
N ILE A 51 2.15 14.71 -35.75
CA ILE A 51 2.04 13.95 -34.51
C ILE A 51 2.30 12.49 -34.85
N TYR A 52 3.17 11.85 -34.08
CA TYR A 52 3.40 10.41 -34.16
C TYR A 52 2.69 9.75 -32.98
N GLY A 53 1.94 8.70 -33.27
CA GLY A 53 1.35 7.82 -32.27
C GLY A 53 1.86 6.40 -32.49
N TYR A 54 1.60 5.54 -31.51
CA TYR A 54 1.86 4.12 -31.61
C TYR A 54 0.53 3.37 -31.61
N ASP A 55 0.46 2.28 -32.37
CA ASP A 55 -0.57 1.27 -32.17
C ASP A 55 -0.03 0.25 -31.17
N PHE A 56 -0.76 0.04 -30.08
CA PHE A 56 -0.40 -0.90 -29.02
C PHE A 56 -1.13 -2.23 -29.21
N ALA A 57 -0.50 -3.31 -28.74
CA ALA A 57 -1.17 -4.59 -28.65
C ALA A 57 -2.29 -4.53 -27.59
N ALA A 58 -3.40 -5.25 -27.82
CA ALA A 58 -4.54 -5.28 -26.91
C ALA A 58 -4.19 -5.87 -25.52
N SER A 59 -3.08 -6.60 -25.40
CA SER A 59 -2.60 -7.14 -24.14
C SER A 59 -1.09 -7.30 -24.11
N GLY A 60 -0.51 -7.24 -22.91
CA GLY A 60 0.89 -7.51 -22.65
C GLY A 60 1.11 -8.10 -21.25
N GLU A 61 2.32 -8.60 -21.00
CA GLU A 61 2.73 -9.09 -19.68
C GLU A 61 4.10 -8.52 -19.35
N ILE A 62 4.23 -7.97 -18.14
CA ILE A 62 5.52 -7.68 -17.52
C ILE A 62 5.71 -8.73 -16.43
N ARG A 63 6.72 -9.58 -16.60
CA ARG A 63 7.08 -10.59 -15.62
C ARG A 63 8.41 -10.22 -14.97
N PHE A 64 8.40 -10.13 -13.65
CA PHE A 64 9.59 -9.81 -12.88
C PHE A 64 10.46 -11.06 -12.68
N GLN A 65 11.71 -10.85 -12.28
CA GLN A 65 12.56 -11.95 -11.88
C GLN A 65 12.02 -12.58 -10.60
N GLN A 66 12.05 -13.91 -10.52
CA GLN A 66 11.64 -14.62 -9.31
C GLN A 66 12.57 -14.29 -8.15
N ILE A 67 11.97 -13.97 -7.00
CA ILE A 67 12.64 -13.80 -5.72
C ILE A 67 12.72 -15.18 -5.06
N THR A 68 13.87 -15.53 -4.50
CA THR A 68 14.12 -16.83 -3.84
C THR A 68 14.95 -16.65 -2.58
N GLY A 69 14.89 -17.62 -1.66
CA GLY A 69 15.68 -17.57 -0.41
C GLY A 69 15.10 -16.60 0.62
N VAL A 70 13.79 -16.33 0.50
CA VAL A 70 13.02 -15.49 1.41
C VAL A 70 12.17 -16.35 2.34
N GLN A 71 11.53 -15.73 3.33
CA GLN A 71 10.53 -16.35 4.17
C GLN A 71 9.41 -15.33 4.38
N PHE A 72 8.40 -15.33 3.52
CA PHE A 72 7.29 -14.38 3.64
C PHE A 72 6.06 -15.07 4.22
N SER A 73 5.48 -14.47 5.26
CA SER A 73 4.13 -14.78 5.76
C SER A 73 3.07 -13.91 5.11
N ASP A 74 3.46 -12.69 4.73
CA ASP A 74 2.60 -11.69 4.12
C ASP A 74 3.45 -10.93 3.09
N LEU A 75 2.78 -10.32 2.12
CA LEU A 75 3.45 -9.48 1.12
C LEU A 75 2.58 -8.28 0.75
N ASN A 76 3.22 -7.23 0.24
CA ASN A 76 2.56 -6.05 -0.29
C ASN A 76 3.34 -5.59 -1.54
N LEU A 77 2.65 -4.99 -2.49
CA LEU A 77 3.22 -4.43 -3.69
C LEU A 77 2.97 -2.93 -3.71
N ASP A 78 4.04 -2.15 -3.75
CA ASP A 78 3.98 -0.71 -3.99
C ASP A 78 4.38 -0.43 -5.44
N GLU A 79 3.54 0.28 -6.18
CA GLU A 79 3.74 0.53 -7.60
C GLU A 79 3.22 1.91 -8.02
N TYR A 80 3.82 2.47 -9.08
CA TYR A 80 3.33 3.69 -9.72
C TYR A 80 2.99 3.48 -11.19
N SER A 81 1.70 3.61 -11.51
CA SER A 81 1.17 3.42 -12.86
C SER A 81 0.21 4.53 -13.30
N ALA A 82 0.07 4.67 -14.62
CA ALA A 82 -0.98 5.43 -15.25
C ALA A 82 -1.87 4.46 -16.02
N ILE A 83 -3.18 4.50 -15.72
CA ILE A 83 -4.19 3.62 -16.34
C ILE A 83 -5.21 4.50 -17.06
N PRO A 84 -4.98 4.87 -18.33
CA PRO A 84 -5.94 5.59 -19.15
C PRO A 84 -7.27 4.85 -19.31
N GLN A 85 -8.32 5.57 -19.68
CA GLN A 85 -9.64 4.98 -19.92
C GLN A 85 -9.58 3.89 -21.00
N GLY A 86 -10.22 2.74 -20.73
CA GLY A 86 -10.21 1.61 -21.66
C GLY A 86 -8.91 0.79 -21.61
N THR A 87 -8.04 1.06 -20.64
CA THR A 87 -6.86 0.24 -20.35
C THR A 87 -6.94 -0.35 -18.94
N GLY A 88 -6.08 -1.31 -18.62
CA GLY A 88 -6.04 -1.93 -17.29
C GLY A 88 -4.72 -2.61 -16.99
N ILE A 89 -4.37 -2.64 -15.71
CA ILE A 89 -3.30 -3.47 -15.15
C ILE A 89 -3.92 -4.38 -14.11
N THR A 90 -3.67 -5.68 -14.21
CA THR A 90 -3.97 -6.66 -13.16
C THR A 90 -2.66 -7.23 -12.64
N TRP A 91 -2.50 -7.21 -11.32
CA TRP A 91 -1.31 -7.72 -10.65
C TRP A 91 -1.58 -9.11 -10.08
N GLU A 92 -0.62 -9.99 -10.27
CA GLU A 92 -0.69 -11.37 -9.80
C GLU A 92 0.66 -11.79 -9.24
N TYR A 93 0.62 -12.67 -8.23
CA TYR A 93 1.80 -13.30 -7.66
C TYR A 93 1.69 -14.82 -7.71
N SER A 94 2.84 -15.48 -7.59
CA SER A 94 2.94 -16.94 -7.52
C SER A 94 4.00 -17.32 -6.50
N THR A 95 3.71 -18.32 -5.68
CA THR A 95 4.64 -18.90 -4.70
C THR A 95 5.20 -20.26 -5.15
N ASP A 96 4.78 -20.75 -6.32
CA ASP A 96 5.10 -22.08 -6.86
C ASP A 96 5.82 -22.04 -8.22
N ALA A 97 6.52 -20.94 -8.49
CA ALA A 97 7.25 -20.69 -9.74
C ALA A 97 6.36 -20.58 -11.00
N GLY A 98 5.16 -20.04 -10.82
CA GLY A 98 4.24 -19.67 -11.88
C GLY A 98 3.29 -20.78 -12.31
N ALA A 99 3.14 -21.85 -11.53
CA ALA A 99 2.17 -22.91 -11.80
C ALA A 99 0.76 -22.47 -11.38
N THR A 100 0.61 -21.78 -10.25
CA THR A 100 -0.61 -21.05 -9.87
C THR A 100 -0.32 -19.56 -9.69
N TRP A 101 -1.36 -18.76 -9.91
CA TRP A 101 -1.30 -17.30 -9.79
C TRP A 101 -2.50 -16.81 -9.00
N ASP A 102 -2.22 -16.04 -7.96
CA ASP A 102 -3.22 -15.38 -7.12
C ASP A 102 -3.17 -13.87 -7.39
N ALA A 103 -4.31 -13.20 -7.28
CA ALA A 103 -4.39 -11.76 -7.45
C ALA A 103 -3.71 -11.05 -6.27
N ILE A 104 -3.09 -9.91 -6.55
CA ILE A 104 -2.59 -8.99 -5.52
C ILE A 104 -3.05 -7.58 -5.86
N VAL A 105 -3.47 -6.84 -4.84
CA VAL A 105 -3.87 -5.43 -4.98
C VAL A 105 -2.71 -4.58 -4.47
N PRO A 106 -2.15 -3.68 -5.30
CA PRO A 106 -1.11 -2.77 -4.83
C PRO A 106 -1.56 -1.94 -3.62
N ALA A 107 -0.63 -1.70 -2.69
CA ALA A 107 -0.81 -1.03 -1.40
C ALA A 107 -1.72 -1.75 -0.39
N GLU A 108 -2.19 -2.97 -0.69
CA GLU A 108 -2.88 -3.84 0.25
C GLU A 108 -1.98 -5.01 0.66
N GLU A 109 -1.95 -5.29 1.97
CA GLU A 109 -1.22 -6.45 2.49
C GLU A 109 -1.99 -7.74 2.19
N GLU A 110 -1.31 -8.68 1.53
CA GLU A 110 -1.82 -10.00 1.20
C GLU A 110 -1.22 -11.04 2.15
N ARG A 111 -2.07 -11.73 2.90
CA ARG A 111 -1.66 -12.80 3.81
C ARG A 111 -1.50 -14.11 3.06
N LEU A 112 -0.32 -14.71 3.14
CA LEU A 112 -0.03 -15.95 2.43
C LEU A 112 -0.60 -17.17 3.19
N PRO A 113 -1.06 -18.21 2.47
CA PRO A 113 -1.55 -19.43 3.10
C PRO A 113 -0.43 -20.28 3.71
N ASN A 114 0.81 -20.11 3.23
CA ASN A 114 2.01 -20.79 3.69
C ASN A 114 3.20 -19.84 3.63
N ILE A 115 4.25 -20.14 4.39
CA ILE A 115 5.50 -19.38 4.31
C ILE A 115 6.13 -19.55 2.91
N ALA A 116 6.14 -18.47 2.14
CA ALA A 116 6.69 -18.47 0.81
C ALA A 116 8.22 -18.39 0.86
N THR A 117 8.87 -19.35 0.21
CA THR A 117 10.34 -19.39 0.04
C THR A 117 10.81 -18.80 -1.28
N ARG A 118 9.83 -18.51 -2.16
CA ARG A 118 9.99 -17.86 -3.45
C ARG A 118 8.73 -17.09 -3.78
N VAL A 119 8.87 -15.99 -4.50
CA VAL A 119 7.74 -15.22 -5.04
C VAL A 119 8.07 -14.78 -6.44
N LEU A 120 7.13 -14.96 -7.36
CA LEU A 120 7.16 -14.43 -8.71
C LEU A 120 5.99 -13.46 -8.86
N VAL A 121 6.22 -12.30 -9.45
CA VAL A 121 5.19 -11.26 -9.65
C VAL A 121 5.07 -10.97 -11.15
N ARG A 122 3.84 -10.71 -11.60
CA ARG A 122 3.59 -10.18 -12.95
C ARG A 122 2.50 -9.13 -12.95
N ALA A 123 2.62 -8.22 -13.91
CA ALA A 123 1.56 -7.30 -14.30
C ALA A 123 1.02 -7.72 -15.67
N ARG A 124 -0.31 -7.85 -15.77
CA ARG A 124 -1.02 -8.11 -17.02
C ARG A 124 -1.65 -6.82 -17.50
N LEU A 125 -1.22 -6.37 -18.67
CA LEU A 125 -1.69 -5.13 -19.30
C LEU A 125 -2.78 -5.48 -20.29
N THR A 126 -3.84 -4.66 -20.33
CA THR A 126 -4.93 -4.76 -21.30
C THR A 126 -5.27 -3.39 -21.86
N SER A 127 -5.68 -3.33 -23.12
CA SER A 127 -6.20 -2.14 -23.76
C SER A 127 -7.30 -2.48 -24.77
N SER A 128 -8.42 -1.77 -24.69
CA SER A 128 -9.46 -1.72 -25.73
C SER A 128 -9.27 -0.55 -26.70
N ALA A 129 -8.27 0.31 -26.47
CA ALA A 129 -7.92 1.42 -27.34
C ALA A 129 -6.72 1.05 -28.23
N PRO A 130 -6.78 1.23 -29.56
CA PRO A 130 -5.71 0.82 -30.45
C PRO A 130 -4.42 1.62 -30.25
N ASN A 131 -4.53 2.88 -29.79
CA ASN A 131 -3.43 3.83 -29.70
C ASN A 131 -3.11 4.26 -28.25
N ASP A 132 -3.59 3.51 -27.27
CA ASP A 132 -3.37 3.78 -25.85
C ASP A 132 -3.08 2.49 -25.07
N THR A 133 -2.32 2.59 -23.99
CA THR A 133 -1.88 1.45 -23.17
C THR A 133 -1.64 1.93 -21.74
N PRO A 134 -1.80 1.07 -20.71
CA PRO A 134 -1.35 1.45 -19.40
C PRO A 134 0.17 1.62 -19.41
N ALA A 135 0.66 2.51 -18.55
CA ALA A 135 2.09 2.75 -18.36
C ALA A 135 2.47 2.45 -16.91
N LEU A 136 3.53 1.67 -16.75
CA LEU A 136 4.11 1.35 -15.44
C LEU A 136 5.46 2.05 -15.32
N ASN A 137 5.71 2.75 -14.21
CA ASN A 137 7.04 3.23 -13.92
C ASN A 137 7.88 2.07 -13.39
N TYR A 138 8.64 1.44 -14.29
CA TYR A 138 9.40 0.23 -13.99
C TYR A 138 10.43 0.37 -12.85
N LYS A 139 10.81 1.60 -12.46
CA LYS A 139 11.73 1.84 -11.34
C LYS A 139 11.03 1.91 -9.98
N ASP A 140 9.72 2.14 -9.99
CA ASP A 140 8.92 2.36 -8.80
C ASP A 140 7.96 1.18 -8.62
N VAL A 141 8.51 -0.03 -8.66
CA VAL A 141 7.78 -1.28 -8.35
C VAL A 141 8.55 -2.02 -7.27
N ASN A 142 7.99 -2.03 -6.06
CA ASN A 142 8.63 -2.60 -4.89
C ASN A 142 7.74 -3.69 -4.31
N LEU A 143 8.28 -4.92 -4.24
CA LEU A 143 7.67 -5.98 -3.44
C LEU A 143 8.23 -5.90 -2.02
N ILE A 144 7.33 -5.79 -1.06
CA ILE A 144 7.65 -5.82 0.37
C ILE A 144 7.15 -7.15 0.91
N GLY A 145 8.04 -7.90 1.54
CA GLY A 145 7.67 -9.15 2.20
C GLY A 145 7.87 -9.04 3.70
N TYR A 146 6.94 -9.61 4.45
CA TYR A 146 6.94 -9.61 5.90
C TYR A 146 7.11 -11.03 6.43
N LEU A 147 7.73 -11.15 7.59
CA LEU A 147 7.73 -12.38 8.37
C LEU A 147 7.28 -12.01 9.78
N ASN A 148 6.09 -12.46 10.17
CA ASN A 148 5.62 -12.25 11.54
C ASN A 148 6.56 -12.94 12.53
N ASP A 149 6.92 -12.25 13.61
CA ASP A 149 7.64 -12.88 14.71
C ASP A 149 6.72 -13.87 15.45
N VAL A 150 7.31 -14.89 16.07
CA VAL A 150 6.58 -15.92 16.81
C VAL A 150 6.19 -15.47 18.22
N GLU A 151 6.83 -14.40 18.70
CA GLU A 151 6.58 -13.77 19.99
C GLU A 151 6.39 -12.26 19.84
N GLY A 152 5.49 -11.69 20.64
CA GLY A 152 5.24 -10.26 20.68
C GLY A 152 5.00 -9.78 22.10
N THR A 153 5.55 -8.63 22.47
CA THR A 153 5.28 -8.00 23.77
C THR A 153 4.76 -6.59 23.56
N TYR A 154 3.61 -6.28 24.13
CA TYR A 154 3.09 -4.92 24.23
C TYR A 154 3.14 -4.45 25.68
N ILE A 155 3.57 -3.21 25.88
CA ILE A 155 3.57 -2.53 27.18
C ILE A 155 2.74 -1.26 27.03
N SER A 156 1.75 -1.09 27.90
CA SER A 156 0.92 0.11 27.92
C SER A 156 1.74 1.35 28.31
N ARG A 157 1.18 2.52 28.01
CA ARG A 157 1.66 3.76 28.62
C ARG A 157 1.55 3.67 30.15
N GLU A 158 2.41 4.42 30.84
CA GLU A 158 2.33 4.57 32.28
C GLU A 158 1.16 5.47 32.67
N ASN A 159 0.48 5.12 33.74
CA ASN A 159 -0.48 5.99 34.41
C ASN A 159 -0.03 6.20 35.85
N GLU A 160 0.33 7.43 36.20
CA GLU A 160 0.73 7.78 37.56
C GLU A 160 -0.46 8.37 38.33
N LEU A 161 -0.70 7.85 39.51
CA LEU A 161 -1.77 8.25 40.41
C LEU A 161 -1.23 8.94 41.66
N THR A 162 -2.11 9.65 42.36
CA THR A 162 -1.77 10.32 43.62
C THR A 162 -1.76 9.38 44.82
N GLN A 163 -2.40 8.22 44.70
CA GLN A 163 -2.51 7.20 45.75
C GLN A 163 -1.96 5.86 45.26
N GLY A 164 -1.59 4.99 46.20
CA GLY A 164 -1.21 3.62 45.91
C GLY A 164 -2.38 2.81 45.34
N VAL A 165 -2.06 1.84 44.51
CA VAL A 165 -3.01 0.92 43.87
C VAL A 165 -2.84 -0.46 44.47
N GLU A 166 -3.89 -0.95 45.11
CA GLU A 166 -3.92 -2.29 45.72
C GLU A 166 -4.25 -3.34 44.68
N SER A 167 -5.14 -3.04 43.74
CA SER A 167 -5.56 -4.00 42.72
C SER A 167 -5.99 -3.35 41.40
N THR A 168 -6.05 -4.18 40.36
CA THR A 168 -6.49 -3.77 39.04
C THR A 168 -7.25 -4.88 38.33
N LYS A 169 -8.18 -4.47 37.46
CA LYS A 169 -8.84 -5.34 36.49
C LYS A 169 -8.50 -4.87 35.07
N VAL A 170 -8.22 -5.81 34.18
CA VAL A 170 -8.06 -5.59 32.74
C VAL A 170 -9.22 -6.25 32.01
N TYR A 171 -9.80 -5.52 31.07
CA TYR A 171 -10.84 -5.98 30.16
C TYR A 171 -10.24 -5.95 28.76
N ALA A 172 -10.08 -7.12 28.13
CA ALA A 172 -9.46 -7.22 26.82
C ALA A 172 -10.32 -8.07 25.89
N GLU A 173 -10.67 -7.51 24.73
CA GLU A 173 -11.28 -8.27 23.63
C GLU A 173 -10.17 -8.90 22.80
N MET A 174 -10.14 -10.24 22.79
CA MET A 174 -9.04 -11.00 22.20
C MET A 174 -9.57 -12.09 21.26
N ASN A 175 -8.83 -12.29 20.18
CA ASN A 175 -8.96 -13.44 19.29
C ASN A 175 -7.71 -14.29 19.49
N ILE A 176 -7.88 -15.48 20.08
CA ILE A 176 -6.78 -16.41 20.37
C ILE A 176 -6.98 -17.68 19.55
N PRO A 177 -6.39 -17.76 18.34
CA PRO A 177 -6.46 -18.98 17.54
C PRO A 177 -5.80 -20.17 18.25
N SER A 178 -6.11 -21.38 17.77
CA SER A 178 -5.47 -22.60 18.27
C SER A 178 -3.95 -22.55 18.10
N GLY A 179 -3.21 -22.94 19.14
CA GLY A 179 -1.75 -22.90 19.17
C GLY A 179 -1.15 -21.54 19.55
N CYS A 180 -1.96 -20.51 19.77
CA CYS A 180 -1.51 -19.20 20.27
C CYS A 180 -1.68 -19.07 21.78
N SER A 181 -0.93 -18.15 22.40
CA SER A 181 -1.12 -17.78 23.80
C SER A 181 -1.06 -16.27 24.02
N ILE A 182 -1.76 -15.80 25.05
CA ILE A 182 -1.70 -14.42 25.55
C ILE A 182 -1.57 -14.47 27.08
N ASN A 183 -0.50 -13.89 27.61
CA ASN A 183 -0.23 -13.81 29.04
C ASN A 183 -0.22 -12.35 29.51
N TRP A 184 -1.05 -12.02 30.48
CA TRP A 184 -1.19 -10.67 31.03
C TRP A 184 -0.40 -10.49 32.32
N PHE A 185 0.22 -9.33 32.45
CA PHE A 185 0.94 -8.88 33.63
C PHE A 185 0.57 -7.43 33.93
N ALA A 186 0.58 -7.07 35.21
CA ALA A 186 0.41 -5.71 35.67
C ALA A 186 1.61 -5.28 36.52
N SER A 187 1.85 -3.98 36.56
CA SER A 187 2.85 -3.32 37.40
C SER A 187 2.21 -2.10 38.04
N ASN A 188 2.51 -1.81 39.31
CA ASN A 188 2.17 -0.54 39.97
C ASN A 188 3.41 0.29 40.37
N ASN A 189 4.62 -0.08 39.91
CA ASN A 189 5.88 0.64 40.14
C ASN A 189 6.56 1.12 38.85
N GLY A 190 5.81 1.34 37.78
CA GLY A 190 6.32 1.87 36.49
C GLY A 190 7.00 0.83 35.59
N GLY A 191 6.84 -0.45 35.88
CA GLY A 191 7.36 -1.56 35.09
C GLY A 191 8.68 -2.12 35.61
N GLU A 192 9.10 -1.72 36.82
CA GLU A 192 10.25 -2.32 37.52
C GLU A 192 9.98 -3.80 37.85
N THR A 193 8.74 -4.14 38.25
CA THR A 193 8.30 -5.52 38.47
C THR A 193 6.99 -5.80 37.78
N TRP A 194 6.85 -7.00 37.21
CA TRP A 194 5.65 -7.44 36.50
C TRP A 194 5.00 -8.62 37.25
N GLU A 195 3.80 -8.41 37.79
CA GLU A 195 3.04 -9.45 38.48
C GLU A 195 2.02 -10.08 37.52
N PRO A 196 1.95 -11.42 37.42
CA PRO A 196 1.01 -12.10 36.52
C PRO A 196 -0.43 -11.84 36.95
N MET A 197 -1.29 -11.60 35.97
CA MET A 197 -2.73 -11.46 36.18
C MET A 197 -3.41 -12.82 36.07
N THR A 198 -4.51 -13.00 36.81
CA THR A 198 -5.32 -14.22 36.79
C THR A 198 -6.59 -14.00 35.99
N LEU A 199 -6.96 -14.95 35.14
CA LEU A 199 -8.25 -14.93 34.45
C LEU A 199 -9.38 -15.02 35.48
N ASP A 200 -10.38 -14.15 35.33
CA ASP A 200 -11.58 -14.10 36.17
C ASP A 200 -12.79 -14.62 35.40
N THR A 201 -13.14 -13.94 34.31
CA THR A 201 -14.31 -14.27 33.49
C THR A 201 -14.03 -14.09 32.01
N THR A 202 -14.86 -14.74 31.20
CA THR A 202 -14.89 -14.59 29.74
C THR A 202 -16.31 -14.40 29.26
N ARG A 203 -16.49 -13.56 28.24
CA ARG A 203 -17.78 -13.36 27.57
C ARG A 203 -17.56 -13.30 26.06
N GLU A 204 -18.23 -14.15 25.31
CA GLU A 204 -18.24 -14.07 23.85
C GLU A 204 -18.89 -12.77 23.40
N VAL A 205 -18.22 -12.02 22.51
CA VAL A 205 -18.76 -10.79 21.91
C VAL A 205 -19.36 -11.13 20.56
N ASP A 206 -18.60 -11.84 19.72
CA ASP A 206 -19.02 -12.39 18.45
C ASP A 206 -18.18 -13.63 18.09
N GLN A 207 -18.33 -14.13 16.85
CA GLN A 207 -17.61 -15.32 16.36
C GLN A 207 -16.08 -15.18 16.31
N THR A 208 -15.55 -13.96 16.38
CA THR A 208 -14.12 -13.65 16.31
C THR A 208 -13.57 -13.23 17.67
N TRP A 209 -14.31 -12.43 18.43
CA TRP A 209 -13.83 -11.77 19.63
C TRP A 209 -14.48 -12.31 20.89
N THR A 210 -13.65 -12.60 21.89
CA THR A 210 -14.07 -12.91 23.26
C THR A 210 -13.49 -11.86 24.19
N GLU A 211 -14.32 -11.29 25.06
CA GLU A 211 -13.90 -10.41 26.14
C GLU A 211 -13.37 -11.28 27.29
N TYR A 212 -12.18 -10.97 27.78
CA TYR A 212 -11.56 -11.60 28.93
C TYR A 212 -11.35 -10.56 30.02
N VAL A 213 -11.68 -10.92 31.25
CA VAL A 213 -11.41 -10.11 32.43
C VAL A 213 -10.26 -10.75 33.21
N PHE A 214 -9.19 -10.00 33.41
CA PHE A 214 -8.04 -10.41 34.22
C PHE A 214 -7.95 -9.56 35.49
N LEU A 215 -7.53 -10.18 36.58
CA LEU A 215 -7.40 -9.55 37.90
C LEU A 215 -5.95 -9.58 38.37
N ARG A 216 -5.56 -8.54 39.10
CA ARG A 216 -4.34 -8.55 39.90
C ARG A 216 -4.54 -7.79 41.20
N THR A 217 -4.20 -8.42 42.32
CA THR A 217 -3.92 -7.74 43.60
C THR A 217 -2.41 -7.64 43.75
N PHE A 218 -1.88 -6.42 43.89
CA PHE A 218 -0.45 -6.18 43.94
C PHE A 218 0.13 -6.63 45.27
N THR A 219 1.37 -7.14 45.24
CA THR A 219 2.07 -7.56 46.46
C THR A 219 2.41 -6.36 47.35
N ASN A 220 2.70 -5.21 46.74
CA ASN A 220 2.86 -3.93 47.42
C ASN A 220 1.73 -2.96 47.01
N PRO A 221 0.78 -2.61 47.90
CA PRO A 221 -0.34 -1.73 47.56
C PRO A 221 0.04 -0.24 47.49
N THR A 222 1.28 0.13 47.83
CA THR A 222 1.70 1.55 47.86
C THR A 222 2.17 2.09 46.51
N GLY A 223 2.39 1.22 45.52
CA GLY A 223 2.80 1.62 44.18
C GLY A 223 1.71 2.41 43.46
N ASN A 224 2.07 3.52 42.81
CA ASN A 224 1.14 4.45 42.17
C ASN A 224 1.37 4.64 40.66
N ARG A 225 2.32 3.92 40.05
CA ARG A 225 2.67 4.02 38.62
C ARG A 225 2.25 2.76 37.88
N VAL A 226 1.06 2.78 37.31
CA VAL A 226 0.43 1.58 36.72
C VAL A 226 0.81 1.38 35.26
N ARG A 227 1.15 0.14 34.91
CA ARG A 227 1.33 -0.33 33.53
C ARG A 227 0.82 -1.75 33.36
N TYR A 228 0.45 -2.09 32.13
CA TYR A 228 0.10 -3.45 31.73
C TYR A 228 1.06 -3.94 30.67
N LYS A 229 1.41 -5.22 30.75
CA LYS A 229 2.21 -5.92 29.77
C LYS A 229 1.45 -7.15 29.32
N VAL A 230 1.45 -7.36 28.01
CA VAL A 230 0.92 -8.58 27.42
C VAL A 230 2.02 -9.23 26.60
N VAL A 231 2.24 -10.52 26.85
CA VAL A 231 3.17 -11.36 26.11
C VAL A 231 2.35 -12.33 25.27
N MET A 232 2.56 -12.31 23.98
CA MET A 232 1.80 -13.05 22.97
C MET A 232 2.71 -14.04 22.28
N THR A 233 2.23 -15.25 22.05
CA THR A 233 2.94 -16.26 21.26
C THR A 233 2.04 -16.83 20.17
N GLY A 234 2.63 -17.17 19.04
CA GLY A 234 1.97 -17.82 17.92
C GLY A 234 2.98 -18.50 17.01
N ASN A 235 2.68 -18.54 15.71
CA ASN A 235 3.63 -18.87 14.67
C ASN A 235 3.60 -17.79 13.57
N ASN A 236 4.46 -17.91 12.57
CA ASN A 236 4.60 -16.89 11.52
C ASN A 236 3.32 -16.65 10.68
N LEU A 237 2.34 -17.57 10.69
CA LEU A 237 1.08 -17.48 9.93
C LEU A 237 -0.16 -17.29 10.80
N ILE A 238 -0.11 -17.71 12.05
CA ILE A 238 -1.22 -17.74 13.00
C ILE A 238 -0.76 -17.07 14.29
N TYR A 239 -1.38 -15.95 14.61
CA TYR A 239 -1.02 -15.12 15.75
C TYR A 239 -2.27 -14.61 16.48
N PRO A 240 -2.19 -14.40 17.80
CA PRO A 240 -3.29 -13.83 18.56
C PRO A 240 -3.45 -12.33 18.26
N ARG A 241 -4.66 -11.79 18.50
CA ARG A 241 -4.97 -10.36 18.32
C ARG A 241 -5.74 -9.81 19.51
N ILE A 242 -5.56 -8.52 19.77
CA ILE A 242 -6.26 -7.76 20.80
C ILE A 242 -6.90 -6.54 20.12
N HIS A 243 -8.21 -6.37 20.26
CA HIS A 243 -8.97 -5.29 19.60
C HIS A 243 -9.27 -4.11 20.53
N SER A 244 -9.57 -4.40 21.80
CA SER A 244 -9.94 -3.40 22.79
C SER A 244 -9.27 -3.70 24.13
N LEU A 245 -8.85 -2.64 24.83
CA LEU A 245 -8.20 -2.71 26.13
C LEU A 245 -8.76 -1.62 27.06
N GLY A 246 -9.40 -2.05 28.14
CA GLY A 246 -9.82 -1.21 29.26
C GLY A 246 -9.23 -1.71 30.57
N ALA A 247 -9.15 -0.83 31.58
CA ALA A 247 -8.75 -1.25 32.91
C ALA A 247 -9.39 -0.39 34.01
N THR A 248 -9.60 -1.00 35.16
CA THR A 248 -10.03 -0.33 36.40
C THR A 248 -9.00 -0.56 37.50
N LEU A 249 -8.94 0.39 38.44
CA LEU A 249 -7.97 0.45 39.53
C LEU A 249 -8.74 0.53 40.84
N SER A 250 -8.22 -0.08 41.90
CA SER A 250 -8.77 -0.04 43.25
C SER A 250 -7.67 -0.01 44.29
#